data_AF-A0A401ZM24-F1
#
_entry.id   AF-A0A401ZM24-F1
#
_cell.length_a   1.000
_cell.length_b   1.000
_cell.length_c   1.000
_cell.angle_alpha   90.00
_cell.angle_beta   90.00
_cell.angle_gamma   90.00
#
_symmetry.space_group_name_H-M   'P 1'
#
loop_
_entity.id
_entity.type
_entity.pdbx_description
1 polymer ?
#
loop_
_entity_poly.entity_id
_entity_poly.type
_entity_poly.pdbx_seq_one_letter_code
_entity_poly.pdbx_strand_id
1 'polypeptide(L)'
;MDSKVSIALAAPTLQQEVYPFLVALVQSTQETAHFAVIDGHSVGYVAQVDSPHPIHMYAHIGWRGPLHATAAGKVLLEFSDEAFIRSFLTLPLVPYTAW
;
A
#
# COMPACT_ATOMS: atom_id res chain seq x y z
N MET A 1 9.38 -9.77 16.27
CA MET A 1 8.03 -9.42 16.74
C MET A 1 7.18 -9.33 15.49
N ASP A 2 6.39 -10.36 15.25
CA ASP A 2 5.91 -10.71 13.91
C ASP A 2 4.98 -9.64 13.31
N SER A 3 5.40 -9.06 12.18
CA SER A 3 4.70 -8.01 11.43
C SER A 3 3.28 -8.37 11.00
N LYS A 4 2.85 -9.63 11.15
CA LYS A 4 1.47 -10.05 10.87
C LYS A 4 0.44 -9.44 11.83
N VAL A 5 0.84 -9.06 13.05
CA VAL A 5 -0.10 -8.65 14.10
C VAL A 5 -0.49 -7.15 14.01
N SER A 6 0.36 -6.28 13.45
CA SER A 6 0.16 -4.82 13.51
C SER A 6 -0.95 -4.28 12.58
N ILE A 7 -1.11 -4.82 11.38
CA ILE A 7 -2.17 -4.41 10.45
C ILE A 7 -3.55 -4.94 10.88
N ALA A 8 -3.60 -6.13 11.49
CA ALA A 8 -4.84 -6.86 11.71
C ALA A 8 -5.78 -6.25 12.77
N LEU A 9 -5.25 -5.50 13.74
CA LEU A 9 -6.02 -5.06 14.92
C LEU A 9 -6.81 -3.77 14.72
N ALA A 10 -6.44 -2.92 13.75
CA ALA A 10 -7.18 -1.69 13.39
C ALA A 10 -7.92 -1.80 12.04
N ALA A 11 -7.65 -2.87 11.26
CA ALA A 11 -8.12 -3.00 9.90
C ALA A 11 -9.65 -3.03 9.72
N PRO A 12 -10.47 -3.72 10.53
CA PRO A 12 -11.89 -3.89 10.20
C PRO A 12 -12.66 -2.56 10.17
N THR A 13 -12.45 -1.70 11.17
CA THR A 13 -13.11 -0.38 11.24
C THR A 13 -12.56 0.56 10.19
N LEU A 14 -11.24 0.60 10.01
CA LEU A 14 -10.62 1.47 9.02
C LEU A 14 -10.99 1.07 7.58
N GLN A 15 -11.05 -0.23 7.29
CA GLN A 15 -11.54 -0.77 6.01
C GLN A 15 -12.95 -0.28 5.72
N GLN A 16 -13.86 -0.40 6.69
CA GLN A 16 -15.25 0.03 6.53
C GLN A 16 -15.36 1.53 6.27
N GLU A 17 -14.53 2.34 6.94
CA GLU A 17 -14.51 3.80 6.75
C GLU A 17 -13.96 4.21 5.38
N VAL A 18 -12.91 3.57 4.88
CA VAL A 18 -12.29 3.94 3.60
C VAL A 18 -13.01 3.37 2.38
N TYR A 19 -13.76 2.28 2.54
CA TYR A 19 -14.38 1.55 1.43
C TYR A 19 -15.25 2.43 0.51
N PRO A 20 -16.13 3.33 1.02
CA PRO A 20 -16.94 4.19 0.16
C PRO A 20 -16.12 5.10 -0.76
N PHE A 21 -14.96 5.58 -0.28
CA PHE A 21 -14.06 6.43 -1.07
C PHE A 21 -13.37 5.63 -2.18
N LEU A 22 -12.97 4.38 -1.89
CA LEU A 22 -12.41 3.49 -2.91
C LEU A 22 -13.46 3.16 -3.99
N VAL A 23 -14.70 2.87 -3.60
CA VAL A 23 -15.80 2.64 -4.55
C VAL A 23 -16.00 3.86 -5.45
N ALA A 24 -16.05 5.07 -4.89
CA ALA A 24 -16.19 6.30 -5.66
C ALA A 24 -15.02 6.49 -6.64
N LEU A 25 -13.79 6.18 -6.21
CA LEU A 25 -12.61 6.26 -7.07
C LEU A 25 -12.73 5.29 -8.26
N VAL A 26 -13.00 4.00 -8.00
CA VAL A 26 -13.19 2.99 -9.06
C VAL A 26 -14.33 3.36 -10.00
N GLN A 27 -15.44 3.88 -9.48
CA GLN A 27 -16.56 4.34 -10.32
C GLN A 27 -16.13 5.46 -11.27
N SER A 28 -15.29 6.39 -10.80
CA SER A 28 -14.83 7.54 -11.59
C SER A 28 -13.68 7.21 -12.55
N THR A 29 -12.76 6.31 -12.17
CA THR A 29 -11.55 6.00 -12.94
C THR A 29 -11.66 4.72 -13.77
N GLN A 30 -12.58 3.82 -13.40
CA GLN A 30 -12.67 2.46 -13.89
C GLN A 30 -11.42 1.60 -13.60
N GLU A 31 -10.54 2.04 -12.72
CA GLU A 31 -9.29 1.36 -12.36
C GLU A 31 -9.32 0.86 -10.92
N THR A 32 -8.55 -0.19 -10.60
CA THR A 32 -8.47 -0.72 -9.23
C THR A 32 -7.96 0.36 -8.27
N ALA A 33 -8.62 0.48 -7.11
CA ALA A 33 -8.22 1.40 -6.05
C ALA A 33 -7.78 0.62 -4.80
N HIS A 34 -6.66 1.04 -4.21
CA HIS A 34 -6.12 0.45 -2.98
C HIS A 34 -5.96 1.51 -1.89
N PHE A 35 -6.16 1.09 -0.65
CA PHE A 35 -5.76 1.85 0.54
C PHE A 35 -4.52 1.20 1.17
N ALA A 36 -3.45 1.98 1.24
CA ALA A 36 -2.11 1.51 1.59
C ALA A 36 -1.60 2.16 2.88
N VAL A 37 -0.82 1.39 3.64
CA VAL A 37 -0.17 1.85 4.88
C VAL A 37 1.29 1.39 4.90
N ILE A 38 2.10 2.03 5.76
CA ILE A 38 3.44 1.55 6.07
C ILE A 38 3.33 0.35 7.03
N ASP A 39 4.00 -0.74 6.70
CA ASP A 39 4.18 -1.92 7.55
C ASP A 39 5.67 -2.27 7.62
N GLY A 40 6.33 -1.82 8.69
CA GLY A 40 7.78 -1.88 8.82
C GLY A 40 8.46 -1.06 7.72
N HIS A 41 9.21 -1.73 6.84
CA HIS A 41 9.88 -1.12 5.68
C HIS A 41 9.21 -1.51 4.35
N SER A 42 7.91 -1.77 4.38
CA SER A 42 7.12 -2.18 3.21
C SER A 42 5.79 -1.42 3.15
N VAL A 43 5.20 -1.39 1.97
CA VAL A 43 3.80 -1.00 1.77
C VAL A 43 2.92 -2.20 2.03
N GLY A 44 1.90 -2.05 2.86
CA GLY A 44 0.81 -3.03 3.02
C GLY A 44 -0.51 -2.46 2.51
N TYR A 45 -1.26 -3.25 1.74
CA TYR A 45 -2.62 -2.88 1.34
C TYR A 45 -3.63 -3.46 2.32
N VAL A 46 -4.46 -2.59 2.87
CA VAL A 46 -5.45 -2.96 3.89
C VAL A 46 -6.87 -2.89 3.38
N ALA A 47 -7.17 -2.16 2.30
CA ALA A 47 -8.45 -2.20 1.61
C ALA A 47 -8.26 -2.07 0.10
N GLN A 48 -9.20 -2.61 -0.68
CA GLN A 48 -9.17 -2.59 -2.14
C GLN A 48 -10.58 -2.69 -2.71
N VAL A 49 -10.78 -2.05 -3.88
CA VAL A 49 -11.92 -2.28 -4.77
C VAL A 49 -11.37 -2.53 -6.16
N ASP A 50 -11.75 -3.64 -6.77
CA ASP A 50 -11.26 -4.05 -8.09
C ASP A 50 -11.90 -3.26 -9.23
N SER A 51 -11.12 -3.01 -10.27
CA SER A 51 -11.63 -2.53 -11.55
C SER A 51 -12.69 -3.48 -12.12
N PRO A 52 -13.68 -2.99 -12.86
CA PRO A 52 -14.59 -3.84 -13.62
C PRO A 52 -13.94 -4.54 -14.83
N HIS A 53 -12.69 -4.18 -15.15
CA HIS A 53 -11.93 -4.78 -16.24
C HIS A 53 -11.42 -6.19 -15.87
N PRO A 54 -11.28 -7.10 -16.86
CA PRO A 54 -10.84 -8.47 -16.62
C PRO A 54 -9.33 -8.58 -16.27
N ILE A 55 -8.56 -7.51 -16.48
CA ILE A 55 -7.15 -7.45 -16.10
C ILE A 55 -7.10 -6.85 -14.70
N HIS A 56 -6.55 -7.61 -13.76
CA HIS A 56 -6.43 -7.18 -12.38
C HIS A 56 -4.97 -6.86 -12.03
N MET A 57 -4.80 -5.83 -11.20
CA MET A 57 -3.51 -5.54 -10.58
C MET A 57 -3.11 -6.69 -9.64
N TYR A 58 -1.84 -7.10 -9.67
CA TYR A 58 -1.34 -8.20 -8.84
C TYR A 58 -1.34 -7.91 -7.32
N ALA A 59 -1.28 -6.63 -6.95
CA ALA A 59 -1.36 -6.19 -5.57
C ALA A 59 -2.75 -6.49 -4.98
N HIS A 60 -2.77 -7.22 -3.87
CA HIS A 60 -3.98 -7.61 -3.15
C HIS A 60 -3.88 -7.26 -1.65
N ILE A 61 -5.01 -7.27 -0.95
CA ILE A 61 -5.03 -7.08 0.51
C ILE A 61 -4.12 -8.12 1.18
N GLY A 62 -3.23 -7.66 2.07
CA GLY A 62 -2.24 -8.50 2.74
C GLY A 62 -0.95 -8.73 1.93
N TRP A 63 -0.89 -8.30 0.67
CA TRP A 63 0.37 -8.21 -0.08
C TRP A 63 1.29 -7.14 0.52
N ARG A 64 2.60 -7.38 0.43
CA ARG A 64 3.65 -6.44 0.87
C ARG A 64 4.56 -6.07 -0.27
N GLY A 65 4.67 -4.77 -0.53
CA GLY A 65 5.49 -4.20 -1.59
C GLY A 65 6.64 -3.33 -1.09
N PRO A 66 7.63 -3.04 -1.95
CA PRO A 66 8.71 -2.11 -1.63
C PRO A 66 8.19 -0.67 -1.49
N LEU A 67 8.64 0.06 -0.46
CA LEU A 67 8.33 1.49 -0.30
C LEU A 67 8.93 2.33 -1.44
N HIS A 68 10.17 2.07 -1.85
CA HIS A 68 10.86 2.89 -2.87
C HIS A 68 10.39 2.64 -4.30
N ALA A 69 9.81 1.47 -4.58
CA ALA A 69 9.48 1.02 -5.94
C ALA A 69 7.97 0.85 -6.20
N THR A 70 7.13 1.50 -5.40
CA THR A 70 5.69 1.62 -5.65
C THR A 70 5.26 3.09 -5.60
N ALA A 71 4.19 3.46 -6.32
CA ALA A 71 3.65 4.82 -6.25
C ALA A 71 3.18 5.15 -4.82
N ALA A 72 2.40 4.25 -4.22
CA ALA A 72 1.94 4.37 -2.84
C ALA A 72 3.11 4.50 -1.85
N GLY A 73 4.16 3.68 -2.00
CA GLY A 73 5.30 3.72 -1.11
C GLY A 73 6.10 5.02 -1.17
N LYS A 74 6.27 5.60 -2.37
CA LYS A 74 6.92 6.91 -2.53
C LYS A 74 6.12 8.02 -1.85
N VAL A 75 4.79 8.02 -2.01
CA VAL A 75 3.91 8.97 -1.32
C VAL A 75 3.99 8.78 0.20
N LEU A 76 3.91 7.54 0.68
CA LEU A 76 4.04 7.25 2.11
C LEU A 76 5.39 7.72 2.68
N LEU A 77 6.49 7.51 1.95
CA LEU A 77 7.81 8.00 2.34
C LEU A 77 7.86 9.53 2.42
N GLU A 78 7.32 10.25 1.43
CA GLU A 78 7.31 11.73 1.42
C GLU A 78 6.64 12.32 2.66
N PHE A 79 5.55 11.71 3.12
CA PHE A 79 4.81 12.16 4.31
C PHE A 79 5.27 11.50 5.61
N SER A 80 6.38 10.74 5.60
CA SER A 80 6.97 10.16 6.81
C SER A 80 7.97 11.11 7.47
N ASP A 81 8.27 10.88 8.75
CA ASP A 81 9.28 11.66 9.45
C ASP A 81 10.67 11.48 8.82
N GLU A 82 11.47 12.55 8.81
CA GLU A 82 12.81 12.54 8.22
C GLU A 82 13.72 11.46 8.84
N ALA A 83 13.56 11.19 10.14
CA ALA A 83 14.29 10.13 10.83
C ALA A 83 13.97 8.73 10.27
N PHE A 84 12.71 8.46 9.95
CA PHE A 84 12.28 7.22 9.32
C PHE A 84 12.86 7.07 7.92
N ILE A 85 12.78 8.13 7.10
CA ILE A 85 13.33 8.13 5.73
C ILE A 85 14.83 7.87 5.77
N ARG A 86 15.57 8.57 6.65
CA ARG A 86 17.01 8.38 6.82
C ARG A 86 17.36 6.95 7.22
N SER A 87 16.61 6.37 8.15
CA SER A 87 16.77 4.96 8.54
C SER A 87 16.48 4.02 7.35
N PHE A 88 15.39 4.23 6.63
CA PHE A 88 15.01 3.42 5.48
C PHE A 88 16.06 3.47 4.35
N LEU A 89 16.66 4.63 4.09
CA LEU A 89 17.72 4.80 3.09
C LEU A 89 19.04 4.11 3.44
N THR A 90 19.21 3.59 4.66
CA THR A 90 20.34 2.71 4.99
C THR A 90 20.18 1.28 4.48
N LEU A 91 18.96 0.92 4.05
CA LEU A 91 18.64 -0.40 3.51
C LEU A 91 18.94 -0.48 2.01
N PRO A 92 19.23 -1.68 1.47
CA PRO A 92 19.41 -1.86 0.04
C PRO A 92 18.13 -1.53 -0.76
N LEU A 93 18.25 -0.63 -1.74
CA LEU A 93 17.18 -0.31 -2.69
C LEU A 93 17.24 -1.28 -3.88
N VAL A 94 16.62 -2.45 -3.73
CA VAL A 94 16.62 -3.50 -4.75
C VAL A 94 15.91 -3.01 -6.03
N PRO A 95 16.49 -3.21 -7.22
CA PRO A 95 15.81 -2.96 -8.49
C PRO A 95 14.80 -4.07 -8.79
N TYR A 96 13.59 -3.70 -9.25
CA TYR A 96 12.48 -4.65 -9.54
C TYR A 96 12.19 -4.81 -11.03
N THR A 97 13.05 -4.26 -11.88
CA THR A 97 12.96 -4.28 -13.34
C THR A 97 14.31 -4.72 -13.88
N ALA A 98 14.33 -5.65 -14.83
CA ALA A 98 15.55 -6.07 -15.49
C ALA A 98 15.99 -4.97 -16.48
N TRP A 99 17.18 -4.43 -16.28
CA TRP A 99 17.88 -3.56 -17.23
C TRP A 99 19.23 -4.18 -17.55
#